data_AF-A0A3L8P130-F1
#
_entry.id   AF-A0A3L8P130-F1
#
_cell.length_a   1.000
_cell.length_b   1.000
_cell.length_c   1.000
_cell.angle_alpha   90.00
_cell.angle_beta   90.00
_cell.angle_gamma   90.00
#
_symmetry.space_group_name_H-M   'P 1'
#
loop_
_entity.id
_entity.type
_entity.pdbx_description
1 polymer ?
#
loop_
_entity_poly.entity_id
_entity_poly.type
_entity_poly.pdbx_seq_one_letter_code
_entity_poly.pdbx_strand_id
1 'polypeptide(L)'
;MRVLRHTGTRHTGEIDMRLMKQRSQTRDVHPADAIQLEAMANRGEQDTRVRWVHHLYFADEATARQATEQIEAAGWAEEWLSAQPEPYPGWMMRASRDVVVTAAEVVEARAFFEGVAQRHGGTYGGWDVRRVPKHALV
;
A
#
# COMPACT_ATOMS: atom_id res chain seq x y z
N MET A 1 -16.97 14.60 -65.18
CA MET A 1 -17.34 13.48 -64.28
C MET A 1 -16.69 13.71 -62.92
N ARG A 2 -17.36 13.30 -61.85
CA ARG A 2 -17.38 13.91 -60.51
C ARG A 2 -16.47 13.14 -59.51
N VAL A 3 -15.69 13.87 -58.68
CA VAL A 3 -15.29 13.63 -57.25
C VAL A 3 -14.53 12.32 -56.89
N LEU A 4 -13.67 12.14 -55.85
CA LEU A 4 -13.51 12.67 -54.49
C LEU A 4 -12.06 12.47 -53.97
N ARG A 5 -11.66 13.34 -53.04
CA ARG A 5 -10.49 13.25 -52.14
C ARG A 5 -10.68 12.10 -51.12
N HIS A 6 -9.61 11.57 -50.52
CA HIS A 6 -9.54 11.35 -49.07
C HIS A 6 -8.11 11.07 -48.59
N THR A 7 -7.61 11.99 -47.76
CA THR A 7 -6.55 11.82 -46.77
C THR A 7 -6.96 10.77 -45.73
N GLY A 8 -6.05 9.87 -45.38
CA GLY A 8 -6.26 8.86 -44.35
C GLY A 8 -5.00 8.61 -43.55
N THR A 9 -4.73 9.48 -42.58
CA THR A 9 -3.79 9.26 -41.48
C THR A 9 -4.28 8.04 -40.68
N ARG A 10 -3.48 6.98 -40.56
CA ARG A 10 -3.70 5.90 -39.59
C ARG A 10 -2.63 5.98 -38.51
N HIS A 11 -2.83 6.86 -37.54
CA HIS A 11 -2.27 6.69 -36.21
C HIS A 11 -3.33 6.02 -35.35
N THR A 12 -3.25 4.71 -35.22
CA THR A 12 -4.05 3.93 -34.28
C THR A 12 -3.12 2.90 -33.65
N GLY A 13 -2.37 3.35 -32.64
CA GLY A 13 -1.41 2.52 -31.93
C GLY A 13 -1.17 2.90 -30.46
N GLU A 14 -1.81 3.96 -29.95
CA GLU A 14 -1.53 4.46 -28.59
C GLU A 14 -2.68 4.29 -27.59
N ILE A 15 -3.90 3.97 -28.04
CA ILE A 15 -5.07 3.97 -27.14
C ILE A 15 -5.21 2.65 -26.35
N ASP A 16 -4.55 1.55 -26.74
CA ASP A 16 -4.80 0.23 -26.14
C ASP A 16 -3.78 -0.24 -25.09
N MET A 17 -2.75 0.55 -24.77
CA MET A 17 -1.72 0.09 -23.82
C MET A 17 -1.96 0.60 -22.39
N ARG A 18 -2.54 1.79 -22.25
CA ARG A 18 -2.88 2.38 -20.94
C ARG A 18 -4.12 1.71 -20.32
N LEU A 19 -5.09 1.30 -21.15
CA LEU A 19 -6.29 0.59 -20.71
C LEU A 19 -6.01 -0.88 -20.35
N MET A 20 -5.03 -1.51 -21.01
CA MET A 20 -4.59 -2.88 -20.69
C MET A 20 -3.73 -2.95 -19.42
N LYS A 21 -2.86 -1.97 -19.16
CA LYS A 21 -2.12 -1.89 -17.88
C LYS A 21 -3.07 -1.80 -16.68
N GLN A 22 -4.22 -1.15 -16.86
CA GLN A 22 -5.24 -0.98 -15.83
C GLN A 22 -6.12 -2.22 -15.62
N ARG A 23 -6.31 -3.05 -16.66
CA ARG A 23 -7.07 -4.32 -16.59
C ARG A 23 -6.26 -5.50 -16.04
N SER A 24 -4.94 -5.47 -16.15
CA SER A 24 -4.08 -6.53 -15.61
C SER A 24 -3.78 -6.37 -14.12
N GLN A 25 -3.89 -5.16 -13.55
CA GLN A 25 -3.65 -4.92 -12.13
C GLN A 25 -4.80 -5.36 -11.21
N THR A 26 -5.98 -5.65 -11.74
CA THR A 26 -7.19 -5.92 -10.95
C THR A 26 -7.33 -7.37 -10.48
N ARG A 27 -6.40 -8.28 -10.83
CA ARG A 27 -6.60 -9.73 -10.64
C ARG A 27 -6.02 -10.33 -9.36
N ASP A 28 -5.11 -9.67 -8.64
CA ASP A 28 -4.51 -10.21 -7.41
C ASP A 28 -4.60 -9.23 -6.23
N VAL A 29 -5.76 -8.60 -6.02
CA VAL A 29 -6.01 -7.86 -4.79
C VAL A 29 -6.31 -8.87 -3.68
N HIS A 30 -5.50 -8.87 -2.62
CA HIS A 30 -5.75 -9.74 -1.46
C HIS A 30 -7.14 -9.43 -0.87
N PRO A 31 -7.97 -10.44 -0.50
CA PRO A 31 -9.35 -10.19 -0.07
C PRO A 31 -9.49 -9.19 1.07
N ALA A 32 -8.55 -9.20 2.03
CA ALA A 32 -8.53 -8.24 3.12
C ALA A 32 -8.31 -6.78 2.65
N ASP A 33 -7.56 -6.58 1.56
CA ASP A 33 -7.32 -5.24 1.00
C ASP A 33 -8.58 -4.69 0.35
N ALA A 34 -9.34 -5.55 -0.36
CA ALA A 34 -10.61 -5.16 -0.96
C ALA A 34 -11.61 -4.70 0.10
N ILE A 35 -11.72 -5.44 1.21
CA ILE A 35 -12.57 -5.07 2.35
C ILE A 35 -12.14 -3.72 2.94
N GLN A 36 -10.84 -3.50 3.10
CA GLN A 36 -10.32 -2.26 3.70
C GLN A 36 -10.53 -1.05 2.78
N LEU A 37 -10.30 -1.20 1.47
CA LEU A 37 -10.54 -0.18 0.46
C LEU A 37 -12.03 0.17 0.35
N GLU A 38 -12.92 -0.82 0.43
CA GLU A 38 -14.36 -0.60 0.48
C GLU A 38 -14.77 0.14 1.76
N ALA A 39 -14.21 -0.23 2.91
CA ALA A 39 -14.46 0.47 4.16
C ALA A 39 -13.99 1.94 4.11
N MET A 40 -12.86 2.22 3.45
CA MET A 40 -12.39 3.60 3.19
C MET A 40 -13.36 4.36 2.27
N ALA A 41 -13.86 3.72 1.21
CA ALA A 41 -14.88 4.28 0.31
C ALA A 41 -16.13 4.72 1.08
N ASN A 42 -16.65 3.83 1.92
CA ASN A 42 -17.85 4.06 2.72
C ASN A 42 -17.68 5.19 3.76
N ARG A 43 -16.45 5.49 4.18
CA ARG A 43 -16.12 6.63 5.06
C ARG A 43 -15.79 7.92 4.31
N GLY A 44 -15.74 7.89 2.98
CA GLY A 44 -15.36 9.04 2.14
C GLY A 44 -13.87 9.39 2.23
N GLU A 45 -12.99 8.41 2.45
CA GLU A 45 -11.56 8.64 2.71
C GLU A 45 -10.65 8.39 1.48
N GLN A 46 -11.21 7.98 0.34
CA GLN A 46 -10.46 7.57 -0.86
C GLN A 46 -9.55 8.65 -1.47
N ASP A 47 -9.97 9.91 -1.42
CA ASP A 47 -9.21 11.04 -1.97
C ASP A 47 -8.63 11.95 -0.87
N THR A 48 -8.58 11.44 0.36
CA THR A 48 -8.10 12.20 1.52
C THR A 48 -6.74 11.70 1.97
N ARG A 49 -5.88 12.63 2.40
CA ARG A 49 -4.61 12.28 3.03
C ARG A 49 -4.90 11.63 4.40
N VAL A 50 -4.47 10.39 4.55
CA VAL A 50 -4.60 9.59 5.76
C VAL A 50 -3.21 9.16 6.23
N ARG A 51 -3.10 8.81 7.51
CA ARG A 51 -1.95 8.06 8.01
C ARG A 51 -2.17 6.58 7.72
N TRP A 52 -1.38 6.01 6.83
CA TRP A 52 -1.44 4.61 6.46
C TRP A 52 -0.43 3.81 7.28
N VAL A 53 -0.92 2.86 8.07
CA VAL A 53 -0.14 2.12 9.07
C VAL A 53 -0.10 0.64 8.72
N HIS A 54 1.09 0.06 8.73
CA HIS A 54 1.34 -1.37 8.52
C HIS A 54 1.85 -2.02 9.80
N HIS A 55 1.41 -3.26 10.08
CA HIS A 55 1.75 -3.98 11.30
C HIS A 55 2.57 -5.22 10.99
N LEU A 56 3.67 -5.41 11.71
CA LEU A 56 4.54 -6.57 11.58
C LEU A 56 4.84 -7.15 12.97
N TYR A 57 4.94 -8.47 13.04
CA TYR A 57 5.23 -9.22 14.26
C TYR A 57 6.49 -10.05 14.09
N PHE A 58 7.36 -10.03 15.09
CA PHE A 58 8.65 -10.72 15.11
C PHE A 58 8.86 -11.45 16.43
N ALA A 59 9.74 -12.45 16.44
CA ALA A 59 10.05 -13.21 17.65
C ALA A 59 10.86 -12.40 18.68
N ASP A 60 11.78 -11.55 18.21
CA ASP A 60 12.72 -10.81 19.06
C ASP A 60 12.97 -9.37 18.56
N GLU A 61 13.60 -8.57 19.42
CA GLU A 61 13.89 -7.16 19.18
C GLU A 61 14.85 -6.95 18.01
N ALA A 62 15.91 -7.75 17.96
CA ALA A 62 17.00 -7.57 17.00
C ALA A 62 16.47 -7.72 15.58
N THR A 63 15.66 -8.76 15.35
CA THR A 63 14.98 -9.02 14.10
C THR A 63 14.00 -7.91 13.74
N ALA A 64 13.21 -7.43 14.71
CA ALA A 64 12.27 -6.33 14.49
C ALA A 64 12.98 -5.02 14.12
N ARG A 65 14.13 -4.72 14.74
CA ARG A 65 14.96 -3.54 14.43
C ARG A 65 15.56 -3.64 13.02
N GLN A 66 16.12 -4.78 12.63
CA GLN A 66 16.64 -5.00 11.27
C GLN A 66 15.55 -4.85 10.19
N ALA A 67 14.35 -5.38 10.43
CA ALA A 67 13.21 -5.18 9.54
C ALA A 67 12.80 -3.70 9.47
N THR A 68 12.88 -2.97 10.59
CA THR A 68 12.55 -1.55 10.66
C THR A 68 13.52 -0.71 9.84
N GLU A 69 14.83 -0.94 9.96
CA GLU A 69 15.85 -0.25 9.13
C GLU A 69 15.57 -0.41 7.63
N GLN A 70 15.20 -1.62 7.20
CA GLN A 70 14.83 -1.88 5.80
C GLN A 70 13.57 -1.11 5.38
N ILE A 71 12.59 -0.99 6.27
CA ILE A 71 11.32 -0.30 6.02
C ILE A 71 11.52 1.22 5.98
N GLU A 72 12.36 1.75 6.87
CA GLU A 72 12.75 3.15 6.87
C GLU A 72 13.55 3.54 5.62
N ALA A 73 14.46 2.68 5.17
CA ALA A 73 15.18 2.86 3.90
C ALA A 73 14.23 2.90 2.68
N ALA A 74 13.03 2.31 2.79
CA ALA A 74 11.99 2.38 1.77
C ALA A 74 11.05 3.60 1.90
N GLY A 75 11.31 4.50 2.85
CA GLY A 75 10.59 5.78 3.02
C GLY A 75 9.35 5.71 3.90
N TRP A 76 9.22 4.67 4.74
CA TRP A 76 8.20 4.58 5.80
C TRP A 76 8.80 5.03 7.14
N ALA A 77 8.00 5.60 8.03
CA ALA A 77 8.48 5.98 9.37
C ALA A 77 8.21 4.88 10.40
N GLU A 78 9.13 4.63 11.34
CA GLU A 78 8.85 3.88 12.57
C GLU A 78 7.84 4.67 13.42
N GLU A 79 6.60 4.19 13.51
CA GLU A 79 5.58 4.78 14.39
C GLU A 79 5.65 4.16 15.79
N TRP A 80 5.98 2.87 15.86
CA TRP A 80 6.02 2.12 17.11
C TRP A 80 6.86 0.86 16.95
N LEU A 81 7.70 0.56 17.94
CA LEU A 81 8.37 -0.73 18.06
C LEU A 81 8.50 -1.11 19.53
N SER A 82 7.85 -2.21 19.94
CA SER A 82 7.87 -2.66 21.34
C SER A 82 7.60 -4.15 21.47
N ALA A 83 8.18 -4.74 22.51
CA ALA A 83 7.78 -6.05 23.02
C ALA A 83 6.27 -6.06 23.34
N GLN A 84 5.62 -7.17 23.01
CA GLN A 84 4.22 -7.44 23.34
C GLN A 84 4.15 -8.24 24.65
N PRO A 85 3.18 -7.93 25.51
CA PRO A 85 2.97 -8.69 26.74
C PRO A 85 2.34 -10.07 26.44
N GLU A 86 2.43 -10.97 27.40
CA GLU A 86 1.67 -12.22 27.42
C GLU A 86 0.15 -11.96 27.23
N PRO A 87 -0.59 -12.88 26.57
CA PRO A 87 -0.19 -14.22 26.11
C PRO A 87 0.42 -14.26 24.70
N TYR A 88 0.79 -13.10 24.13
CA TYR A 88 1.35 -13.01 22.77
C TYR A 88 2.79 -12.49 22.82
N PRO A 89 3.72 -13.27 23.41
CA PRO A 89 5.11 -12.84 23.52
C PRO A 89 5.73 -12.65 22.13
N GLY A 90 6.52 -11.60 21.99
CA GLY A 90 7.18 -11.23 20.75
C GLY A 90 7.33 -9.72 20.62
N TRP A 91 7.62 -9.25 19.42
CA TRP A 91 7.80 -7.84 19.10
C TRP A 91 6.82 -7.40 18.04
N MET A 92 6.18 -6.25 18.25
CA MET A 92 5.31 -5.62 17.27
C MET A 92 5.95 -4.35 16.78
N MET A 93 5.96 -4.18 15.46
CA MET A 93 6.36 -2.97 14.77
C MET A 93 5.16 -2.37 14.02
N ARG A 94 5.06 -1.04 14.04
CA ARG A 94 4.18 -0.26 13.18
C ARG A 94 5.01 0.69 12.35
N ALA A 95 4.84 0.60 11.05
CA ALA A 95 5.40 1.54 10.10
C ALA A 95 4.28 2.39 9.51
N SER A 96 4.51 3.68 9.29
CA SER A 96 3.49 4.53 8.70
C SER A 96 3.99 5.56 7.71
N ARG A 97 3.07 6.03 6.89
CA ARG A 97 3.27 7.14 5.95
C ARG A 97 1.97 7.89 5.76
N ASP A 98 2.05 9.22 5.68
CA ASP A 98 0.88 10.04 5.40
C ASP A 98 0.70 10.20 3.88
N VAL A 99 -0.34 9.59 3.31
CA VAL A 99 -0.58 9.53 1.85
C VAL A 99 -2.07 9.56 1.51
N VAL A 100 -2.41 9.75 0.24
CA VAL A 100 -3.71 9.33 -0.32
C VAL A 100 -3.53 7.90 -0.79
N VAL A 101 -4.31 6.95 -0.26
CA VAL A 101 -4.09 5.52 -0.51
C VAL A 101 -4.79 5.10 -1.79
N THR A 102 -4.04 4.57 -2.75
CA THR A 102 -4.60 4.00 -3.99
C THR A 102 -4.57 2.47 -3.98
N ALA A 103 -5.48 1.84 -4.73
CA ALA A 103 -5.52 0.38 -4.84
C ALA A 103 -4.21 -0.21 -5.41
N ALA A 104 -3.52 0.50 -6.31
CA ALA A 104 -2.25 0.06 -6.87
C ALA A 104 -1.14 0.08 -5.78
N GLU A 105 -1.06 1.15 -5.01
CA GLU A 105 -0.11 1.25 -3.90
C GLU A 105 -0.38 0.18 -2.83
N VAL A 106 -1.64 -0.17 -2.56
CA VAL A 106 -1.97 -1.23 -1.59
C VAL A 106 -1.38 -2.58 -1.99
N VAL A 107 -1.44 -2.95 -3.27
CA VAL A 107 -0.83 -4.18 -3.77
C VAL A 107 0.69 -4.15 -3.63
N GLU A 108 1.32 -3.04 -4.02
CA GLU A 108 2.77 -2.86 -3.92
C GLU A 108 3.26 -2.88 -2.46
N ALA A 109 2.55 -2.16 -1.58
CA ALA A 109 2.86 -2.10 -0.15
C ALA A 109 2.68 -3.47 0.51
N ARG A 110 1.59 -4.19 0.21
CA ARG A 110 1.39 -5.56 0.71
C ARG A 110 2.56 -6.46 0.34
N ALA A 111 2.92 -6.53 -0.94
CA ALA A 111 4.02 -7.36 -1.40
C ALA A 111 5.34 -6.98 -0.73
N PHE A 112 5.59 -5.67 -0.55
CA PHE A 112 6.76 -5.17 0.15
C PHE A 112 6.80 -5.64 1.62
N PHE A 113 5.74 -5.39 2.40
CA PHE A 113 5.72 -5.72 3.83
C PHE A 113 5.67 -7.23 4.10
N GLU A 114 4.95 -8.00 3.27
CA GLU A 114 5.00 -9.47 3.32
C GLU A 114 6.42 -9.98 3.04
N GLY A 115 7.10 -9.40 2.05
CA GLY A 115 8.49 -9.75 1.73
C GLY A 115 9.48 -9.37 2.84
N VAL A 116 9.30 -8.22 3.50
CA VAL A 116 10.11 -7.86 4.67
C VAL A 116 9.85 -8.84 5.81
N ALA A 117 8.60 -9.09 6.16
CA ALA A 117 8.23 -10.04 7.22
C ALA A 117 8.86 -11.41 6.94
N GLN A 118 8.70 -11.95 5.74
CA GLN A 118 9.24 -13.25 5.36
C GLN A 118 10.77 -13.32 5.48
N ARG A 119 11.50 -12.31 4.99
CA ARG A 119 12.98 -12.28 5.05
C ARG A 119 13.52 -12.28 6.47
N HIS A 120 12.80 -11.67 7.40
CA HIS A 120 13.17 -11.55 8.80
C HIS A 120 12.42 -12.56 9.68
N GLY A 121 11.79 -13.59 9.11
CA GLY A 121 11.08 -14.61 9.89
C GLY A 121 9.88 -14.09 10.71
N GLY A 122 9.34 -12.93 10.35
CA GLY A 122 8.16 -12.33 10.95
C GLY A 122 6.87 -12.62 10.20
N THR A 123 5.77 -12.07 10.72
CA THR A 123 4.43 -12.13 10.11
C THR A 123 3.91 -10.73 9.81
N TYR A 124 3.37 -10.53 8.61
CA TYR A 124 2.64 -9.32 8.28
C TYR A 124 1.19 -9.40 8.78
N GLY A 125 0.78 -8.42 9.59
CA GLY A 125 -0.54 -8.34 10.21
C GLY A 125 -1.61 -7.63 9.38
N GLY A 126 -1.23 -7.05 8.25
CA GLY A 126 -2.10 -6.17 7.47
C GLY A 126 -1.87 -4.69 7.78
N TRP A 127 -2.84 -3.87 7.38
CA TRP A 127 -2.75 -2.42 7.44
C TRP A 127 -4.06 -1.79 7.88
N ASP A 128 -3.98 -0.59 8.43
CA ASP A 128 -5.11 0.29 8.72
C ASP A 128 -4.82 1.72 8.29
N VAL A 129 -5.86 2.56 8.27
CA VAL A 129 -5.72 4.00 8.05
C VAL A 129 -6.28 4.76 9.23
N ARG A 130 -5.60 5.85 9.57
CA ARG A 130 -6.02 6.77 10.62
C ARG A 130 -6.14 8.17 10.04
N ARG A 131 -7.08 8.95 10.54
CA ARG A 131 -7.16 10.36 10.16
C ARG A 131 -5.96 11.11 10.72
N VAL A 132 -5.31 11.89 9.88
CA VAL A 132 -4.31 12.87 10.34
C VAL A 132 -5.08 13.98 11.07
N PRO A 133 -4.82 14.24 12.37
CA PRO A 133 -5.52 15.29 13.09
C PRO A 133 -5.32 16.65 12.43
N LYS A 134 -6.40 17.44 12.28
CA LYS A 134 -6.36 18.78 11.63
C LYS A 134 -5.45 19.80 12.32
N HIS A 135 -4.96 19.52 13.54
CA HIS A 135 -4.15 20.42 14.35
C HIS A 135 -2.65 20.07 14.39
N ALA A 136 -2.20 19.07 13.61
CA ALA A 136 -0.79 18.67 13.56
C ALA A 136 0.05 19.48 12.54
N LEU A 137 -0.52 20.54 11.96
CA LEU A 137 0.19 21.52 11.15
C LEU A 137 0.36 22.79 12.01
N VAL A 138 1.44 22.86 12.76
CA VAL A 138 1.95 24.09 13.38
C VAL A 138 3.42 24.21 13.06
#